data_AF-A0A3A0FYU2-F1
#
_entry.id   AF-A0A3A0FYU2-F1
#
_cell.length_a   1.000
_cell.length_b   1.000
_cell.length_c   1.000
_cell.angle_alpha   90.00
_cell.angle_beta   90.00
_cell.angle_gamma   90.00
#
_symmetry.space_group_name_H-M   'P 1'
#
loop_
_entity.id
_entity.type
_entity.pdbx_description
1 polymer ?
#
loop_
_entity_poly.entity_id
_entity_poly.type
_entity_poly.pdbx_seq_one_letter_code
_entity_poly.pdbx_strand_id
1 'polypeptide(L)'
;MRILQIVHDFLPRHVAGVEVYTDHVARALARDHDVALLYTECLPEEPNYSLRRGRHEGVATYEIANNHLYADFEERYRNPAVEALVREVLDEFRPDVVHVQHLIHLSLGVLDELDRRGIPSVMTLHEHWFTCANGGQRFHRDLGRCDVLDARRCAACTAPMHGARALAPGAADAGSLALACAEPDAVETPDARYVYRDRYLLHGAARPTWVAHPPARLAFAVEAGEGAAFRAHVAMHPSTFETDGGAVRFAVHVDGAARAEVRLDPRREPQHRFPRAVEVPLAPGAHRLELCSASDPPDALEFATGGWIDPRVDGGRLAPRNLRERAARAGARLAERLGRGERARTRAAVERRWDAVRAAARGVDLFLLPSRYLLGEMARFGLPRERMIHCDYGFPTDAFARRADLPERARRFAFIGSVMRHKGMHVLLEAFEGLPHDAELLVAGSPAYDPGYAVWLQGSARHPGVRFVGGVPPAAVPGFLAGVDALVVPSIWQENSPLTIHEGFLAGIPVVASRMGGSSELIEAGGGLLYDADDPLALRAALLRLYEEAGLARGLAAAAPPVKSLKEHVAELVELYDRVRFARGRAHADA
;
A
#
# COMPACT_ATOMS: atom_id res chain seq x y z
N MET A 1 30.40 17.89 -11.10
CA MET A 1 29.71 18.42 -9.91
C MET A 1 29.73 17.37 -8.82
N ARG A 2 29.56 17.77 -7.55
CA ARG A 2 29.29 16.89 -6.41
C ARG A 2 27.78 16.87 -6.15
N ILE A 3 27.12 15.75 -6.42
CA ILE A 3 25.65 15.63 -6.44
C ILE A 3 25.24 14.68 -5.33
N LEU A 4 24.45 15.15 -4.36
CA LEU A 4 23.86 14.30 -3.33
C LEU A 4 22.42 13.98 -3.71
N GLN A 5 22.12 12.70 -3.90
CA GLN A 5 20.76 12.18 -4.05
C GLN A 5 20.21 11.80 -2.68
N ILE A 6 19.05 12.33 -2.29
CA ILE A 6 18.38 11.98 -1.02
C ILE A 6 17.12 11.19 -1.33
N VAL A 7 17.02 9.97 -0.82
CA VAL A 7 15.86 9.09 -1.01
C VAL A 7 15.50 8.45 0.32
N HIS A 8 14.27 7.97 0.48
CA HIS A 8 13.79 7.43 1.74
C HIS A 8 14.35 6.04 2.03
N ASP A 9 14.02 5.07 1.19
CA ASP A 9 14.51 3.71 1.24
C ASP A 9 15.41 3.46 0.02
N PHE A 10 16.15 2.35 -0.01
CA PHE A 10 17.01 2.05 -1.15
C PHE A 10 17.28 0.56 -1.39
N LEU A 11 17.84 0.27 -2.57
CA LEU A 11 18.23 -1.07 -3.00
C LEU A 11 19.39 -1.62 -2.15
N PRO A 12 19.50 -2.95 -1.98
CA PRO A 12 18.61 -4.00 -2.51
C PRO A 12 17.45 -4.36 -1.59
N ARG A 13 17.33 -3.74 -0.39
CA ARG A 13 16.33 -4.12 0.62
C ARG A 13 14.92 -3.69 0.22
N HIS A 14 14.79 -2.53 -0.43
CA HIS A 14 13.51 -2.01 -0.91
C HIS A 14 13.54 -1.83 -2.43
N VAL A 15 12.58 -2.46 -3.11
CA VAL A 15 12.49 -2.43 -4.58
C VAL A 15 11.12 -1.90 -4.98
N ALA A 16 10.99 -0.58 -5.09
CA ALA A 16 9.86 0.08 -5.71
C ALA A 16 10.32 1.13 -6.74
N GLY A 17 9.38 1.90 -7.27
CA GLY A 17 9.64 2.76 -8.42
C GLY A 17 10.63 3.89 -8.13
N VAL A 18 10.59 4.47 -6.93
CA VAL A 18 11.46 5.61 -6.57
C VAL A 18 12.90 5.13 -6.40
N GLU A 19 13.12 3.97 -5.77
CA GLU A 19 14.44 3.40 -5.52
C GLU A 19 15.10 2.98 -6.83
N VAL A 20 14.35 2.31 -7.71
CA VAL A 20 14.83 1.88 -9.04
C VAL A 20 15.15 3.10 -9.91
N TYR A 21 14.29 4.12 -9.95
CA TYR A 21 14.57 5.36 -10.66
C TYR A 21 15.82 6.07 -10.11
N THR A 22 15.94 6.17 -8.79
CA THR A 22 17.07 6.83 -8.13
C THR A 22 18.38 6.11 -8.42
N ASP A 23 18.39 4.77 -8.40
CA ASP A 23 19.57 3.97 -8.78
C ASP A 23 20.02 4.26 -10.22
N HIS A 24 19.09 4.18 -11.17
CA HIS A 24 19.39 4.45 -12.58
C HIS A 24 19.99 5.85 -12.77
N VAL A 25 19.37 6.87 -12.17
CA VAL A 25 19.83 8.26 -12.26
C VAL A 25 21.20 8.44 -11.57
N ALA A 26 21.38 7.91 -10.36
CA ALA A 26 22.61 8.07 -9.59
C ALA A 26 23.80 7.42 -10.31
N ARG A 27 23.63 6.20 -10.82
CA ARG A 27 24.69 5.48 -11.55
C ARG A 27 25.02 6.14 -12.88
N ALA A 28 24.02 6.68 -13.58
CA ALA A 28 24.25 7.38 -14.83
C ALA A 28 24.96 8.72 -14.62
N LEU A 29 24.60 9.48 -13.59
CA LEU A 29 25.30 10.71 -13.19
C LEU A 29 26.73 10.43 -12.72
N ALA A 30 26.96 9.32 -12.01
CA ALA A 30 28.28 8.96 -11.46
C ALA A 30 29.35 8.66 -12.51
N ARG A 31 28.98 8.57 -13.80
CA ARG A 31 29.93 8.43 -14.91
C ARG A 31 30.79 9.67 -15.11
N ASP A 32 30.21 10.85 -14.90
CA ASP A 32 30.83 12.15 -15.21
C ASP A 32 30.87 13.10 -13.99
N HIS A 33 30.28 12.69 -12.86
CA HIS A 33 30.14 13.50 -11.65
C HIS A 33 30.46 12.71 -10.38
N ASP A 34 30.81 13.41 -9.30
CA ASP A 34 30.98 12.83 -7.96
C ASP A 34 29.59 12.72 -7.34
N VAL A 35 29.08 11.50 -7.15
CA VAL A 35 27.69 11.26 -6.71
C VAL A 35 27.68 10.46 -5.41
N ALA A 36 26.85 10.89 -4.47
CA ALA A 36 26.53 10.14 -3.26
C ALA A 36 25.02 9.98 -3.09
N LEU A 37 24.64 8.91 -2.39
CA LEU A 37 23.27 8.61 -1.98
C LEU A 37 23.15 8.76 -0.46
N LEU A 38 22.12 9.44 -0.01
CA LEU A 38 21.69 9.47 1.39
C LEU A 38 20.30 8.84 1.46
N TYR A 39 20.15 7.84 2.33
CA TYR A 39 18.85 7.20 2.57
C TYR A 39 18.71 6.69 3.99
N THR A 40 17.50 6.27 4.34
CA THR A 40 17.16 5.65 5.62
C THR A 40 16.89 4.17 5.46
N GLU A 41 17.06 3.41 6.53
CA GLU A 41 16.68 2.00 6.59
C GLU A 41 16.22 1.61 7.99
N CYS A 42 15.28 0.67 8.09
CA CYS A 42 14.95 -0.01 9.33
C CYS A 42 15.99 -1.11 9.61
N LEU A 43 16.87 -0.85 10.57
CA LEU A 43 17.97 -1.73 11.00
C LEU A 43 17.82 -2.00 12.50
N PRO A 44 16.96 -2.95 12.91
CA PRO A 44 16.68 -3.22 14.32
C PRO A 44 17.93 -3.59 15.15
N GLU A 45 18.97 -4.10 14.49
CA GLU A 45 20.26 -4.42 15.07
C GLU A 45 21.15 -3.20 15.34
N GLU A 46 20.87 -2.07 14.70
CA GLU A 46 21.62 -0.83 14.85
C GLU A 46 20.90 0.13 15.84
N PRO A 47 21.65 0.96 16.58
CA PRO A 47 21.04 2.04 17.34
C PRO A 47 20.20 2.95 16.45
N ASN A 48 18.99 3.29 16.89
CA ASN A 48 18.13 4.22 16.17
C ASN A 48 18.86 5.57 15.99
N TYR A 49 18.80 6.11 14.77
CA TYR A 49 19.51 7.32 14.33
C TYR A 49 21.03 7.19 14.34
N SER A 50 21.56 6.05 13.90
CA SER A 50 22.98 5.88 13.56
C SER A 50 23.23 6.16 12.07
N LEU A 51 24.47 6.52 11.71
CA LEU A 51 24.89 6.77 10.33
C LEU A 51 25.96 5.78 9.91
N ARG A 52 25.69 5.06 8.82
CA ARG A 52 26.60 4.12 8.17
C ARG A 52 27.07 4.68 6.84
N ARG A 53 28.32 4.38 6.48
CA ARG A 53 28.93 4.78 5.21
C ARG A 53 29.23 3.53 4.39
N GLY A 54 29.00 3.59 3.09
CA GLY A 54 29.14 2.43 2.22
C GLY A 54 29.25 2.79 0.75
N ARG A 55 28.99 1.78 -0.08
CA ARG A 55 28.89 1.92 -1.54
C ARG A 55 27.79 1.03 -2.10
N HIS A 56 27.10 1.52 -3.13
CA HIS A 56 26.16 0.76 -3.95
C HIS A 56 26.59 0.89 -5.41
N GLU A 57 26.92 -0.23 -6.07
CA GLU A 57 27.32 -0.24 -7.49
C GLU A 57 28.41 0.81 -7.82
N GLY A 58 29.34 1.05 -6.89
CA GLY A 58 30.42 2.02 -7.00
C GLY A 58 30.09 3.45 -6.52
N VAL A 59 28.82 3.82 -6.36
CA VAL A 59 28.36 5.12 -5.84
C VAL A 59 28.50 5.14 -4.32
N ALA A 60 28.97 6.26 -3.73
CA ALA A 60 29.09 6.40 -2.28
C ALA A 60 27.71 6.44 -1.59
N THR A 61 27.57 5.82 -0.43
CA THR A 61 26.30 5.80 0.32
C THR A 61 26.45 6.26 1.77
N TYR A 62 25.41 6.93 2.24
CA TYR A 62 25.16 7.34 3.62
C TYR A 62 23.81 6.75 4.04
N GLU A 63 23.82 5.75 4.90
CA GLU A 63 22.62 5.01 5.35
C GLU A 63 22.33 5.37 6.81
N ILE A 64 21.18 6.01 7.04
CA ILE A 64 20.69 6.35 8.38
C ILE A 64 19.82 5.20 8.90
N ALA A 65 20.17 4.61 10.04
CA ALA A 65 19.26 3.69 10.72
C ALA A 65 18.08 4.48 11.30
N ASN A 66 16.88 4.32 10.74
CA ASN A 66 15.63 4.84 11.28
C ASN A 66 14.67 3.68 11.54
N ASN A 67 14.61 3.24 12.80
CA ASN A 67 13.78 2.11 13.24
C ASN A 67 12.32 2.53 13.52
N HIS A 68 11.91 3.70 13.03
CA HIS A 68 10.56 4.25 13.10
C HIS A 68 10.03 4.46 14.53
N LEU A 69 10.96 4.69 15.46
CA LEU A 69 10.67 4.96 16.87
C LEU A 69 10.44 6.46 17.10
N TYR A 70 9.31 6.97 16.60
CA TYR A 70 8.93 8.36 16.73
C TYR A 70 8.26 8.66 18.08
N ALA A 71 8.63 9.76 18.73
CA ALA A 71 8.03 10.23 19.96
C ALA A 71 6.60 10.73 19.74
N ASP A 72 6.33 11.41 18.62
CA ASP A 72 4.99 11.87 18.27
C ASP A 72 4.77 11.92 16.74
N PHE A 73 3.64 12.47 16.33
CA PHE A 73 3.30 12.59 14.91
C PHE A 73 4.16 13.61 14.16
N GLU A 74 4.61 14.66 14.84
CA GLU A 74 5.44 15.69 14.22
C GLU A 74 6.82 15.13 13.88
N GLU A 75 7.39 14.29 14.74
CA GLU A 75 8.67 13.63 14.50
C GLU A 75 8.69 12.74 13.24
N ARG A 76 7.52 12.35 12.71
CA ARG A 76 7.39 11.60 11.45
C ARG A 76 7.68 12.42 10.20
N TYR A 77 7.66 13.75 10.32
CA TYR A 77 7.95 14.66 9.20
C TYR A 77 8.91 15.79 9.57
N ARG A 78 9.21 16.00 10.87
CA ARG A 78 10.25 16.91 11.37
C ARG A 78 11.05 16.23 12.47
N ASN A 79 12.20 15.67 12.10
CA ASN A 79 13.01 14.85 12.98
C ASN A 79 14.40 15.48 13.23
N PRO A 80 14.63 16.10 14.39
CA PRO A 80 15.90 16.78 14.69
C PRO A 80 17.12 15.86 14.71
N ALA A 81 16.94 14.57 15.05
CA ALA A 81 18.01 13.60 15.09
C ALA A 81 18.47 13.24 13.66
N VAL A 82 17.52 12.95 12.77
CA VAL A 82 17.81 12.76 11.35
C VAL A 82 18.44 14.02 10.75
N GLU A 83 17.90 15.20 11.04
CA GLU A 83 18.46 16.47 10.56
C GLU A 83 19.93 16.68 10.98
N ALA A 84 20.32 16.21 12.18
CA ALA A 84 21.71 16.26 12.63
C ALA A 84 22.65 15.37 11.80
N LEU A 85 22.21 14.16 11.49
CA LEU A 85 22.97 13.24 10.62
C LEU A 85 23.05 13.78 9.20
N VAL A 86 21.98 14.40 8.69
CA VAL A 86 22.00 15.05 7.38
C VAL A 86 23.00 16.20 7.36
N ARG A 87 23.08 17.02 8.42
CA ARG A 87 24.11 18.07 8.53
C ARG A 87 25.52 17.47 8.47
N GLU A 88 25.78 16.39 9.20
CA GLU A 88 27.06 15.67 9.16
C GLU A 88 27.42 15.23 7.73
N VAL A 89 26.45 14.66 7.01
CA VAL A 89 26.65 14.24 5.61
C VAL A 89 26.89 15.43 4.68
N LEU A 90 26.17 16.54 4.86
CA LEU A 90 26.39 17.76 4.07
C LEU A 90 27.78 18.37 4.33
N ASP A 91 28.27 18.32 5.58
CA ASP A 91 29.59 18.80 5.96
C ASP A 91 30.71 17.90 5.41
N GLU A 92 30.48 16.59 5.37
CA GLU A 92 31.43 15.62 4.82
C GLU A 92 31.47 15.68 3.29
N PHE A 93 30.31 15.52 2.64
CA PHE A 93 30.21 15.41 1.19
C PHE A 93 30.25 16.76 0.48
N ARG A 94 29.89 17.88 1.11
CA ARG A 94 29.93 19.24 0.53
C ARG A 94 29.38 19.29 -0.91
N PRO A 95 28.07 18.99 -1.11
CA PRO A 95 27.47 18.93 -2.44
C PRO A 95 27.41 20.30 -3.13
N ASP A 96 27.60 20.31 -4.44
CA ASP A 96 27.30 21.43 -5.35
C ASP A 96 25.79 21.62 -5.53
N VAL A 97 25.05 20.52 -5.46
CA VAL A 97 23.59 20.46 -5.62
C VAL A 97 23.05 19.22 -4.90
N VAL A 98 21.87 19.35 -4.30
CA VAL A 98 21.15 18.24 -3.67
C VAL A 98 19.88 17.98 -4.46
N HIS A 99 19.69 16.73 -4.90
CA HIS A 99 18.45 16.28 -5.52
C HIS A 99 17.70 15.38 -4.53
N VAL A 100 16.61 15.91 -3.99
CA VAL A 100 15.70 15.18 -3.09
C VAL A 100 14.69 14.39 -3.93
N GLN A 101 14.74 13.07 -3.83
CA GLN A 101 13.77 12.16 -4.42
C GLN A 101 12.60 11.92 -3.46
N HIS A 102 12.88 11.74 -2.17
CA HIS A 102 11.82 11.54 -1.16
C HIS A 102 12.29 11.95 0.24
N LEU A 103 11.34 12.23 1.13
CA LEU A 103 11.56 12.60 2.53
C LEU A 103 10.75 11.76 3.55
N ILE A 104 10.03 10.72 3.13
CA ILE A 104 9.44 9.77 4.08
C ILE A 104 10.59 9.12 4.87
N HIS A 105 10.35 8.89 6.16
CA HIS A 105 11.36 8.42 7.12
C HIS A 105 12.59 9.34 7.32
N LEU A 106 12.68 10.43 6.56
CA LEU A 106 13.65 11.51 6.75
C LEU A 106 13.00 12.68 7.52
N SER A 107 13.24 13.92 7.11
CA SER A 107 12.69 15.12 7.71
C SER A 107 12.46 16.23 6.68
N LEU A 108 11.36 16.98 6.79
CA LEU A 108 11.17 18.25 6.09
C LEU A 108 12.25 19.28 6.46
N GLY A 109 12.84 19.19 7.66
CA GLY A 109 13.92 20.07 8.09
C GLY A 109 15.19 19.95 7.24
N VAL A 110 15.32 18.88 6.44
CA VAL A 110 16.35 18.79 5.40
C VAL A 110 16.23 19.94 4.41
N LEU A 111 15.02 20.29 3.97
CA LEU A 111 14.80 21.38 3.01
C LEU A 111 15.18 22.73 3.62
N ASP A 112 14.86 22.93 4.90
CA ASP A 112 15.23 24.14 5.65
C ASP A 112 16.76 24.25 5.82
N GLU A 113 17.45 23.12 5.98
CA GLU A 113 18.91 23.05 6.09
C GLU A 113 19.60 23.45 4.78
N LEU A 114 19.11 22.93 3.65
CA LEU A 114 19.63 23.26 2.32
C LEU A 114 19.48 24.75 2.03
N ASP A 115 18.29 25.30 2.31
CA ASP A 115 18.02 26.71 2.11
C ASP A 115 18.93 27.61 2.95
N ARG A 116 19.05 27.31 4.25
CA ARG A 116 19.87 28.08 5.20
C ARG A 116 21.36 28.04 4.86
N ARG A 117 21.85 26.92 4.33
CA ARG A 117 23.24 26.76 3.88
C ARG A 117 23.50 27.32 2.48
N GLY A 118 22.47 27.79 1.77
CA GLY A 118 22.60 28.26 0.40
C GLY A 118 22.88 27.14 -0.61
N ILE A 119 22.61 25.87 -0.27
CA ILE A 119 22.89 24.73 -1.14
C ILE A 119 21.76 24.60 -2.18
N PRO A 120 22.07 24.64 -3.49
CA PRO A 120 21.08 24.49 -4.55
C PRO A 120 20.32 23.16 -4.44
N SER A 121 18.99 23.22 -4.55
CA SER A 121 18.10 22.11 -4.28
C SER A 121 17.12 21.85 -5.42
N VAL A 122 17.08 20.60 -5.88
CA VAL A 122 16.05 20.09 -6.80
C VAL A 122 15.27 19.01 -6.07
N MET A 123 13.95 18.97 -6.25
CA MET A 123 13.12 17.92 -5.66
C MET A 123 12.20 17.29 -6.70
N THR A 124 12.33 15.99 -6.93
CA THR A 124 11.34 15.24 -7.72
C THR A 124 10.20 14.83 -6.81
N LEU A 125 8.96 15.18 -7.18
CA LEU A 125 7.77 14.76 -6.46
C LEU A 125 7.19 13.53 -7.17
N HIS A 126 7.49 12.34 -6.66
CA HIS A 126 7.00 11.09 -7.22
C HIS A 126 5.55 10.78 -6.84
N GLU A 127 5.09 11.30 -5.69
CA GLU A 127 3.79 10.97 -5.14
C GLU A 127 3.19 12.04 -4.20
N HIS A 128 2.12 11.67 -3.51
CA HIS A 128 1.25 12.58 -2.77
C HIS A 128 1.66 12.82 -1.31
N TRP A 129 2.82 12.38 -0.80
CA TRP A 129 3.23 12.50 0.61
C TRP A 129 3.18 13.93 1.12
N PHE A 130 3.49 14.94 0.29
CA PHE A 130 3.35 16.35 0.67
C PHE A 130 1.90 16.67 1.10
N THR A 131 0.93 16.14 0.37
CA THR A 131 -0.50 16.38 0.61
C THR A 131 -1.13 15.40 1.59
N CYS A 132 -0.68 14.14 1.62
CA CYS A 132 -1.32 13.05 2.33
C CYS A 132 -0.45 12.53 3.48
N ALA A 133 -0.88 12.84 4.70
CA ALA A 133 -0.20 12.39 5.92
C ALA A 133 -0.32 10.87 6.18
N ASN A 134 -1.14 10.15 5.42
CA ASN A 134 -1.19 8.69 5.40
C ASN A 134 -0.15 8.12 4.43
N GLY A 135 1.12 8.48 4.61
CA GLY A 135 2.23 7.97 3.78
C GLY A 135 2.05 8.22 2.28
N GLY A 136 1.43 9.34 1.90
CA GLY A 136 1.21 9.63 0.49
C GLY A 136 0.07 8.87 -0.18
N GLN A 137 -0.68 8.07 0.59
CA GLN A 137 -1.50 7.06 -0.06
C GLN A 137 -2.77 7.60 -0.76
N ARG A 138 -3.35 8.75 -0.36
CA ARG A 138 -4.64 9.20 -0.94
C ARG A 138 -5.72 8.10 -1.01
N PHE A 139 -5.66 7.17 -0.06
CA PHE A 139 -6.59 6.07 0.13
C PHE A 139 -6.94 6.02 1.62
N HIS A 140 -8.24 5.93 1.89
CA HIS A 140 -8.76 5.84 3.24
C HIS A 140 -8.50 4.44 3.81
N ARG A 141 -8.51 4.33 5.14
CA ARG A 141 -8.31 3.04 5.83
C ARG A 141 -9.45 2.06 5.62
N ASP A 142 -10.65 2.54 5.31
CA ASP A 142 -11.79 1.73 4.87
C ASP A 142 -11.72 1.35 3.40
N LEU A 143 -10.58 1.65 2.76
CA LEU A 143 -10.26 1.30 1.39
C LEU A 143 -11.09 2.07 0.35
N GLY A 144 -11.63 3.23 0.74
CA GLY A 144 -12.20 4.21 -0.18
C GLY A 144 -11.14 5.16 -0.74
N ARG A 145 -11.38 5.70 -1.93
CA ARG A 145 -10.54 6.74 -2.54
C ARG A 145 -10.59 8.06 -1.77
N CYS A 146 -9.46 8.75 -1.66
CA CYS A 146 -9.38 10.11 -1.13
C CYS A 146 -9.23 11.13 -2.27
N ASP A 147 -10.37 11.67 -2.71
CA ASP A 147 -10.40 12.65 -3.80
C ASP A 147 -10.26 14.10 -3.32
N VAL A 148 -10.47 14.37 -2.02
CA VAL A 148 -10.43 15.72 -1.44
C VAL A 148 -9.58 15.73 -0.18
N LEU A 149 -8.65 16.70 -0.11
CA LEU A 149 -7.88 16.99 1.09
C LEU A 149 -8.76 17.72 2.11
N ASP A 150 -9.18 17.01 3.15
CA ASP A 150 -9.97 17.56 4.25
C ASP A 150 -9.34 17.15 5.59
N ALA A 151 -8.93 18.14 6.39
CA ALA A 151 -8.20 17.89 7.63
C ALA A 151 -9.00 17.04 8.64
N ARG A 152 -10.35 17.09 8.60
CA ARG A 152 -11.20 16.28 9.49
C ARG A 152 -11.19 14.81 9.05
N ARG A 153 -11.23 14.54 7.75
CA ARG A 153 -11.11 13.17 7.19
C ARG A 153 -9.69 12.64 7.32
N CYS A 154 -8.69 13.47 7.08
CA CYS A 154 -7.28 13.11 7.27
C CYS A 154 -7.00 12.72 8.72
N ALA A 155 -7.59 13.41 9.70
CA ALA A 155 -7.47 13.04 11.10
C ALA A 155 -7.94 11.60 11.38
N ALA A 156 -8.99 11.12 10.73
CA ALA A 156 -9.40 9.72 10.87
C ALA A 156 -8.35 8.74 10.32
N CYS A 157 -7.63 9.12 9.26
CA CYS A 157 -6.56 8.30 8.70
C CYS A 157 -5.27 8.35 9.53
N THR A 158 -5.03 9.46 10.26
CA THR A 158 -3.79 9.66 11.01
C THR A 158 -3.90 9.47 12.51
N ALA A 159 -5.10 9.41 13.10
CA ALA A 159 -5.28 9.31 14.56
C ALA A 159 -4.37 8.26 15.26
N PRO A 160 -4.17 7.05 14.71
CA PRO A 160 -3.31 6.03 15.32
C PRO A 160 -1.81 6.36 15.27
N MET A 161 -1.45 7.41 14.53
CA MET A 161 -0.09 7.91 14.37
C MET A 161 0.28 9.00 15.40
N HIS A 162 -0.68 9.52 16.18
CA HIS A 162 -0.46 10.58 17.18
C HIS A 162 -0.24 10.06 18.61
N GLY A 163 -0.07 8.75 18.80
CA GLY A 163 0.14 8.12 20.11
C GLY A 163 1.60 7.71 20.33
N ALA A 164 2.27 8.40 21.24
CA ALA A 164 3.55 8.01 21.83
C ALA A 164 3.40 6.75 22.71
N ARG A 165 3.35 5.60 22.06
CA ARG A 165 3.78 4.29 22.55
C ARG A 165 3.64 3.40 21.33
N ALA A 166 4.73 2.76 20.93
CA ALA A 166 4.64 1.47 20.27
C ALA A 166 3.64 0.64 21.08
N LEU A 167 2.41 0.55 20.58
CA LEU A 167 1.52 -0.50 20.98
C LEU A 167 2.25 -1.74 20.50
N ALA A 168 2.74 -2.52 21.46
CA ALA A 168 3.05 -3.92 21.26
C ALA A 168 1.97 -4.52 20.33
N PRO A 169 2.33 -5.46 19.44
CA PRO A 169 1.36 -6.07 18.52
C PRO A 169 0.15 -6.55 19.33
N GLY A 170 -1.01 -5.91 19.15
CA GLY A 170 -2.20 -6.20 19.97
C GLY A 170 -3.16 -5.07 20.31
N ALA A 171 -3.10 -3.88 19.70
CA ALA A 171 -4.13 -2.86 19.95
C ALA A 171 -4.68 -2.28 18.64
N ALA A 172 -5.66 -2.99 18.10
CA ALA A 172 -6.54 -2.49 17.05
C ALA A 172 -7.49 -1.42 17.62
N ASP A 173 -7.64 -0.32 16.88
CA ASP A 173 -8.51 0.80 17.17
C ASP A 173 -9.98 0.40 17.38
N ALA A 174 -10.47 0.60 18.60
CA ALA A 174 -11.89 0.79 18.86
C ALA A 174 -12.28 2.23 18.44
N GLY A 175 -12.56 2.46 17.15
CA GLY A 175 -12.69 3.85 16.70
C GLY A 175 -13.31 4.20 15.36
N SER A 176 -13.97 3.31 14.60
CA SER A 176 -14.85 3.76 13.50
C SER A 176 -15.97 2.75 13.17
N LEU A 177 -17.21 3.26 13.21
CA LEU A 177 -18.47 2.66 12.74
C LEU A 177 -18.80 1.24 13.27
N ALA A 178 -19.56 1.23 14.36
CA ALA A 178 -20.29 0.05 14.84
C ALA A 178 -21.28 -0.45 13.77
N LEU A 179 -20.86 -1.47 13.03
CA LEU A 179 -21.74 -2.52 12.53
C LEU A 179 -21.34 -3.77 13.33
N ALA A 180 -22.13 -4.04 14.38
CA ALA A 180 -21.72 -4.88 15.50
C ALA A 180 -21.86 -6.37 15.21
N CYS A 181 -20.74 -7.12 15.27
CA CYS A 181 -20.74 -8.39 16.00
C CYS A 181 -20.73 -8.04 17.49
N ALA A 182 -21.53 -8.71 18.30
CA ALA A 182 -21.49 -8.50 19.75
C ALA A 182 -20.14 -8.92 20.32
N GLU A 183 -19.76 -8.27 21.41
CA GLU A 183 -18.60 -8.66 22.21
C GLU A 183 -18.94 -9.93 23.01
N PRO A 184 -18.05 -10.93 23.05
CA PRO A 184 -18.23 -12.09 23.91
C PRO A 184 -18.21 -11.67 25.39
N ASP A 185 -18.98 -12.36 26.23
CA ASP A 185 -18.98 -12.18 27.68
C ASP A 185 -17.66 -12.60 28.32
N ALA A 186 -17.02 -13.62 27.72
CA ALA A 186 -15.75 -14.18 28.12
C ALA A 186 -15.01 -14.74 26.89
N VAL A 187 -13.68 -14.57 26.90
CA VAL A 187 -12.76 -15.17 25.92
C VAL A 187 -11.68 -15.93 26.68
N GLU A 188 -11.48 -17.19 26.33
CA GLU A 188 -10.41 -18.02 26.86
C GLU A 188 -9.55 -18.51 25.69
N THR A 189 -8.24 -18.31 25.78
CA THR A 189 -7.23 -18.74 24.80
C THR A 189 -5.87 -18.79 25.51
N PRO A 190 -4.91 -19.65 25.10
CA PRO A 190 -3.56 -19.65 25.65
C PRO A 190 -2.78 -18.36 25.37
N ASP A 191 -3.14 -17.60 24.32
CA ASP A 191 -2.45 -16.37 23.95
C ASP A 191 -3.44 -15.26 23.56
N ALA A 192 -3.69 -14.37 24.53
CA ALA A 192 -4.62 -13.26 24.38
C ALA A 192 -4.21 -12.23 23.31
N ARG A 193 -2.94 -12.24 22.84
CA ARG A 193 -2.47 -11.32 21.77
C ARG A 193 -3.12 -11.62 20.41
N TYR A 194 -3.57 -12.85 20.21
CA TYR A 194 -4.23 -13.27 18.97
C TYR A 194 -5.76 -13.23 19.07
N VAL A 195 -6.31 -12.55 20.08
CA VAL A 195 -7.73 -12.25 20.18
C VAL A 195 -7.96 -10.84 19.65
N TYR A 196 -8.52 -10.74 18.47
CA TYR A 196 -8.84 -9.44 17.87
C TYR A 196 -10.06 -9.52 16.95
N ARG A 197 -10.57 -8.34 16.61
CA ARG A 197 -11.64 -8.18 15.62
C ARG A 197 -11.05 -7.72 14.30
N ASP A 198 -11.49 -8.34 13.22
CA ASP A 198 -11.08 -8.02 11.86
C ASP A 198 -12.30 -7.89 10.93
N ARG A 199 -12.09 -7.60 9.65
CA ARG A 199 -13.12 -7.55 8.59
C ARG A 199 -12.75 -8.48 7.44
N TYR A 200 -13.51 -9.55 7.28
CA TYR A 200 -13.35 -10.50 6.17
C TYR A 200 -14.41 -10.27 5.10
N LEU A 201 -14.02 -10.28 3.83
CA LEU A 201 -14.94 -10.16 2.71
C LEU A 201 -15.66 -11.49 2.46
N LEU A 202 -16.97 -11.49 2.69
CA LEU A 202 -17.86 -12.63 2.45
C LEU A 202 -18.95 -12.20 1.45
N HIS A 203 -19.02 -12.89 0.31
CA HIS A 203 -19.99 -12.59 -0.76
C HIS A 203 -20.00 -11.10 -1.20
N GLY A 204 -18.82 -10.50 -1.34
CA GLY A 204 -18.68 -9.10 -1.76
C GLY A 204 -18.96 -8.06 -0.67
N ALA A 205 -19.26 -8.48 0.57
CA ALA A 205 -19.46 -7.58 1.70
C ALA A 205 -18.41 -7.83 2.80
N ALA A 206 -17.80 -6.76 3.33
CA ALA A 206 -16.93 -6.86 4.50
C ALA A 206 -17.76 -7.20 5.76
N ARG A 207 -17.42 -8.32 6.41
CA ARG A 207 -18.09 -8.87 7.59
C ARG A 207 -17.19 -8.81 8.82
N PRO A 208 -17.68 -8.36 9.98
CA PRO A 208 -16.86 -8.34 11.18
C PRO A 208 -16.56 -9.77 11.64
N THR A 209 -15.33 -10.01 12.04
CA THR A 209 -14.79 -11.34 12.30
C THR A 209 -14.05 -11.34 13.64
N TRP A 210 -14.30 -12.35 14.46
CA TRP A 210 -13.53 -12.64 15.65
C TRP A 210 -12.42 -13.62 15.30
N VAL A 211 -11.17 -13.23 15.55
CA VAL A 211 -10.00 -14.11 15.41
C VAL A 211 -9.53 -14.48 16.80
N ALA A 212 -9.27 -15.76 17.03
CA ALA A 212 -8.72 -16.27 18.29
C ALA A 212 -7.81 -17.47 18.02
N HIS A 213 -6.68 -17.53 18.73
CA HIS A 213 -5.76 -18.67 18.61
C HIS A 213 -6.31 -19.90 19.35
N PRO A 214 -6.56 -21.04 18.68
CA PRO A 214 -6.96 -22.30 19.31
C PRO A 214 -5.91 -22.83 20.31
N PRO A 215 -6.32 -23.54 21.37
CA PRO A 215 -7.71 -23.72 21.78
C PRO A 215 -8.32 -22.39 22.25
N ALA A 216 -9.46 -22.01 21.69
CA ALA A 216 -10.14 -20.77 22.06
C ALA A 216 -11.62 -21.01 22.33
N ARG A 217 -12.16 -20.32 23.33
CA ARG A 217 -13.59 -20.34 23.69
C ARG A 217 -14.12 -18.91 23.80
N LEU A 218 -15.12 -18.60 22.99
CA LEU A 218 -15.84 -17.32 22.98
C LEU A 218 -17.26 -17.55 23.47
N ALA A 219 -17.65 -16.96 24.60
CA ALA A 219 -18.95 -17.23 25.22
C ALA A 219 -19.90 -16.04 25.13
N PHE A 220 -21.17 -16.29 24.84
CA PHE A 220 -22.22 -15.28 24.63
C PHE A 220 -23.50 -15.66 25.40
N ALA A 221 -24.13 -14.69 26.05
CA ALA A 221 -25.49 -14.78 26.57
C ALA A 221 -26.49 -14.36 25.49
N VAL A 222 -27.52 -15.17 25.28
CA VAL A 222 -28.48 -15.01 24.19
C VAL A 222 -29.89 -15.09 24.73
N GLU A 223 -30.75 -14.20 24.25
CA GLU A 223 -32.19 -14.29 24.42
C GLU A 223 -32.81 -14.63 23.06
N ALA A 224 -33.28 -15.87 22.92
CA ALA A 224 -33.85 -16.39 21.68
C ALA A 224 -35.38 -16.22 21.66
N GLY A 225 -35.93 -15.71 20.56
CA GLY A 225 -37.37 -15.70 20.31
C GLY A 225 -37.85 -16.99 19.62
N GLU A 226 -39.14 -17.03 19.25
CA GLU A 226 -39.67 -18.14 18.46
C GLU A 226 -38.98 -18.24 17.09
N GLY A 227 -38.54 -19.45 16.73
CA GLY A 227 -37.87 -19.72 15.46
C GLY A 227 -36.45 -19.16 15.36
N ALA A 228 -35.82 -18.82 16.48
CA ALA A 228 -34.48 -18.24 16.47
C ALA A 228 -33.40 -19.25 16.04
N ALA A 229 -32.37 -18.76 15.35
CA ALA A 229 -31.21 -19.55 14.98
C ALA A 229 -29.92 -18.74 15.14
N PHE A 230 -28.90 -19.36 15.73
CA PHE A 230 -27.55 -18.84 15.70
C PHE A 230 -26.91 -19.14 14.36
N ARG A 231 -26.26 -18.15 13.77
CA ARG A 231 -25.54 -18.25 12.50
C ARG A 231 -24.16 -17.63 12.60
N ALA A 232 -23.17 -18.32 12.05
CA ALA A 232 -21.82 -17.82 11.88
C ALA A 232 -21.19 -18.47 10.64
N HIS A 233 -20.05 -17.94 10.20
CA HIS A 233 -19.13 -18.70 9.36
C HIS A 233 -17.84 -18.96 10.11
N VAL A 234 -17.17 -20.06 9.81
CA VAL A 234 -15.86 -20.40 10.38
C VAL A 234 -14.83 -20.43 9.27
N ALA A 235 -13.64 -19.93 9.57
CA ALA A 235 -12.51 -19.96 8.64
C ALA A 235 -11.20 -20.11 9.41
N MET A 236 -10.18 -20.65 8.75
CA MET A 236 -8.81 -20.62 9.25
C MET A 236 -8.12 -19.34 8.77
N HIS A 237 -7.27 -18.75 9.61
CA HIS A 237 -6.50 -17.57 9.22
C HIS A 237 -5.49 -17.95 8.13
N PRO A 238 -5.25 -17.11 7.11
CA PRO A 238 -4.38 -17.48 5.98
C PRO A 238 -2.96 -17.90 6.35
N SER A 239 -2.38 -17.34 7.41
CA SER A 239 -1.03 -17.72 7.88
C SER A 239 -0.92 -19.20 8.31
N THR A 240 -2.04 -19.86 8.61
CA THR A 240 -2.08 -21.31 8.92
C THR A 240 -1.82 -22.18 7.69
N PHE A 241 -1.94 -21.63 6.49
CA PHE A 241 -1.74 -22.36 5.24
C PHE A 241 -0.26 -22.45 4.85
N GLU A 242 0.60 -21.64 5.48
CA GLU A 242 2.02 -21.49 5.17
C GLU A 242 2.96 -22.17 6.19
N THR A 243 2.46 -22.51 7.39
CA THR A 243 3.21 -23.25 8.44
C THR A 243 2.96 -24.77 8.37
N ASP A 244 3.61 -25.62 9.17
CA ASP A 244 3.24 -27.05 9.33
C ASP A 244 1.99 -27.26 10.21
N GLY A 245 1.20 -26.22 10.48
CA GLY A 245 0.01 -26.25 11.35
C GLY A 245 -1.05 -27.32 11.05
N GLY A 246 -1.75 -27.77 12.10
CA GLY A 246 -2.79 -28.81 11.99
C GLY A 246 -4.12 -28.32 11.43
N ALA A 247 -5.06 -29.25 11.23
CA ALA A 247 -6.46 -28.90 10.96
C ALA A 247 -7.06 -28.16 12.17
N VAL A 248 -8.09 -27.34 11.97
CA VAL A 248 -8.80 -26.68 13.07
C VAL A 248 -10.22 -27.18 13.13
N ARG A 249 -10.63 -27.67 14.30
CA ARG A 249 -12.02 -27.97 14.62
C ARG A 249 -12.67 -26.74 15.23
N PHE A 250 -13.86 -26.42 14.75
CA PHE A 250 -14.74 -25.38 15.26
C PHE A 250 -16.03 -26.02 15.76
N ALA A 251 -16.44 -25.72 16.98
CA ALA A 251 -17.64 -26.26 17.59
C ALA A 251 -18.51 -25.14 18.18
N VAL A 252 -19.83 -25.33 18.11
CA VAL A 252 -20.82 -24.45 18.75
C VAL A 252 -21.52 -25.24 19.84
N HIS A 253 -21.45 -24.73 21.08
CA HIS A 253 -22.15 -25.28 22.23
C HIS A 253 -23.31 -24.37 22.64
N VAL A 254 -24.42 -24.97 23.01
CA VAL A 254 -25.61 -24.29 23.55
C VAL A 254 -25.93 -24.92 24.90
N ASP A 255 -25.88 -24.14 25.97
CA ASP A 255 -26.07 -24.58 27.36
C ASP A 255 -25.18 -25.77 27.73
N GLY A 256 -23.94 -25.74 27.28
CA GLY A 256 -22.92 -26.78 27.50
C GLY A 256 -23.00 -27.98 26.55
N ALA A 257 -24.08 -28.15 25.78
CA ALA A 257 -24.21 -29.24 24.81
C ALA A 257 -23.67 -28.83 23.43
N ALA A 258 -22.80 -29.63 22.82
CA ALA A 258 -22.34 -29.42 21.46
C ALA A 258 -23.50 -29.58 20.46
N ARG A 259 -23.70 -28.60 19.58
CA ARG A 259 -24.81 -28.56 18.61
C ARG A 259 -24.35 -28.56 17.16
N ALA A 260 -23.16 -28.07 16.86
CA ALA A 260 -22.55 -28.14 15.54
C ALA A 260 -21.03 -28.24 15.66
N GLU A 261 -20.40 -28.94 14.73
CA GLU A 261 -18.95 -29.02 14.61
C GLU A 261 -18.56 -28.98 13.14
N VAL A 262 -17.49 -28.25 12.82
CA VAL A 262 -16.89 -28.16 11.49
C VAL A 262 -15.38 -28.30 11.64
N ARG A 263 -14.79 -29.23 10.90
CA ARG A 263 -13.34 -29.39 10.79
C ARG A 263 -12.85 -28.79 9.48
N LEU A 264 -11.90 -27.87 9.55
CA LEU A 264 -11.24 -27.29 8.38
C LEU A 264 -9.83 -27.82 8.27
N ASP A 265 -9.51 -28.38 7.11
CA ASP A 265 -8.21 -28.96 6.76
C ASP A 265 -7.85 -28.56 5.31
N PRO A 266 -7.31 -27.36 5.10
CA PRO A 266 -7.07 -26.78 3.78
C PRO A 266 -5.98 -27.50 2.98
N ARG A 267 -5.18 -28.37 3.64
CA ARG A 267 -4.14 -29.18 2.98
C ARG A 267 -4.71 -30.44 2.34
N ARG A 268 -5.68 -31.07 3.01
CA ARG A 268 -6.34 -32.29 2.51
C ARG A 268 -7.54 -31.96 1.63
N GLU A 269 -8.21 -30.85 1.93
CA GLU A 269 -9.45 -30.44 1.31
C GLU A 269 -9.35 -28.96 0.91
N PRO A 270 -8.88 -28.65 -0.31
CA PRO A 270 -8.64 -27.27 -0.74
C PRO A 270 -9.87 -26.35 -0.63
N GLN A 271 -11.08 -26.91 -0.74
CA GLN A 271 -12.33 -26.21 -0.49
C GLN A 271 -12.48 -25.66 0.94
N HIS A 272 -11.69 -26.15 1.91
CA HIS A 272 -11.67 -25.69 3.30
C HIS A 272 -10.87 -24.40 3.50
N ARG A 273 -10.26 -23.86 2.43
CA ARG A 273 -9.72 -22.49 2.41
C ARG A 273 -10.81 -21.42 2.44
N PHE A 274 -12.06 -21.79 2.15
CA PHE A 274 -13.20 -20.87 2.16
C PHE A 274 -13.98 -20.97 3.47
N PRO A 275 -14.62 -19.86 3.92
CA PRO A 275 -15.49 -19.89 5.08
C PRO A 275 -16.60 -20.93 4.97
N ARG A 276 -16.86 -21.66 6.05
CA ARG A 276 -17.96 -22.63 6.16
C ARG A 276 -19.06 -22.06 7.04
N ALA A 277 -20.30 -22.09 6.54
CA ALA A 277 -21.45 -21.67 7.33
C ALA A 277 -21.73 -22.69 8.45
N VAL A 278 -22.12 -22.17 9.61
CA VAL A 278 -22.58 -22.92 10.77
C VAL A 278 -23.90 -22.31 11.23
N GLU A 279 -24.93 -23.14 11.32
CA GLU A 279 -26.27 -22.73 11.76
C GLU A 279 -26.76 -23.68 12.86
N VAL A 280 -27.24 -23.10 13.97
CA VAL A 280 -27.73 -23.84 15.12
C VAL A 280 -29.09 -23.28 15.55
N PRO A 281 -30.19 -24.05 15.42
CA PRO A 281 -31.50 -23.64 15.93
C PRO A 281 -31.48 -23.46 17.46
N LEU A 282 -32.19 -22.45 17.95
CA LEU A 282 -32.35 -22.14 19.37
C LEU A 282 -33.81 -22.26 19.78
N ALA A 283 -34.06 -22.82 20.96
CA ALA A 283 -35.39 -22.78 21.56
C ALA A 283 -35.68 -21.36 22.07
N PRO A 284 -36.96 -20.98 22.28
CA PRO A 284 -37.28 -19.70 22.92
C PRO A 284 -36.76 -19.66 24.36
N GLY A 285 -36.08 -18.56 24.73
CA GLY A 285 -35.58 -18.32 26.08
C GLY A 285 -34.11 -17.93 26.15
N ALA A 286 -33.59 -17.90 27.38
CA ALA A 286 -32.21 -17.52 27.67
C ALA A 286 -31.25 -18.71 27.47
N HIS A 287 -30.18 -18.50 26.71
CA HIS A 287 -29.18 -19.52 26.38
C HIS A 287 -27.75 -19.00 26.59
N ARG A 288 -26.85 -19.92 26.90
CA ARG A 288 -25.39 -19.72 26.86
C ARG A 288 -24.82 -20.35 25.60
N LEU A 289 -24.34 -19.52 24.68
CA LEU A 289 -23.61 -19.97 23.49
C LEU A 289 -22.10 -19.95 23.76
N GLU A 290 -21.40 -21.00 23.34
CA GLU A 290 -19.93 -21.02 23.34
C GLU A 290 -19.41 -21.44 21.96
N LEU A 291 -18.56 -20.62 21.38
CA LEU A 291 -17.87 -20.89 20.11
C LEU A 291 -16.45 -21.34 20.44
N CYS A 292 -16.16 -22.61 20.15
CA CYS A 292 -14.93 -23.27 20.54
C CYS A 292 -14.10 -23.60 19.30
N SER A 293 -12.81 -23.34 19.33
CA SER A 293 -11.87 -23.82 18.32
C SER A 293 -10.75 -24.62 18.96
N ALA A 294 -10.28 -25.67 18.29
CA ALA A 294 -9.19 -26.52 18.77
C ALA A 294 -8.36 -27.05 17.59
N SER A 295 -7.04 -27.15 17.80
CA SER A 295 -6.13 -27.77 16.84
C SER A 295 -6.36 -29.28 16.75
N ASP A 296 -6.10 -29.85 15.58
CA ASP A 296 -6.19 -31.27 15.28
C ASP A 296 -4.97 -31.73 14.43
N PRO A 297 -4.00 -32.44 15.03
CA PRO A 297 -3.98 -32.96 16.40
C PRO A 297 -3.86 -31.85 17.47
N PRO A 298 -4.31 -32.10 18.73
CA PRO A 298 -4.33 -31.10 19.81
C PRO A 298 -2.98 -30.44 20.12
N ASP A 299 -1.90 -31.18 19.91
CA ASP A 299 -0.52 -30.76 20.20
C ASP A 299 0.17 -30.12 18.99
N ALA A 300 -0.57 -29.75 17.94
CA ALA A 300 0.00 -29.01 16.80
C ALA A 300 0.51 -27.63 17.28
N LEU A 301 1.79 -27.58 17.63
CA LEU A 301 2.49 -26.43 18.22
C LEU A 301 2.78 -25.30 17.22
N GLU A 302 2.58 -25.53 15.92
CA GLU A 302 2.81 -24.54 14.87
C GLU A 302 1.51 -23.84 14.45
N PHE A 303 1.21 -22.72 15.11
CA PHE A 303 0.41 -21.61 14.59
C PHE A 303 -0.88 -21.99 13.83
N ALA A 304 -1.75 -22.79 14.44
CA ALA A 304 -3.13 -22.92 14.00
C ALA A 304 -3.92 -21.72 14.53
N THR A 305 -4.57 -20.95 13.67
CA THR A 305 -5.40 -19.78 14.00
C THR A 305 -6.76 -19.91 13.32
N GLY A 306 -7.83 -19.70 14.10
CA GLY A 306 -9.21 -19.85 13.66
C GLY A 306 -10.01 -18.57 13.85
N GLY A 307 -11.00 -18.37 12.98
CA GLY A 307 -11.85 -17.19 12.99
C GLY A 307 -13.34 -17.55 12.91
N TRP A 308 -14.15 -16.78 13.64
CA TRP A 308 -15.61 -16.79 13.59
C TRP A 308 -16.09 -15.50 12.92
N ILE A 309 -16.68 -15.62 11.75
CA ILE A 309 -17.12 -14.53 10.90
C ILE A 309 -18.61 -14.29 11.15
N ASP A 310 -18.98 -13.05 11.47
CA ASP A 310 -20.36 -12.56 11.59
C ASP A 310 -21.27 -13.36 12.56
N PRO A 311 -20.85 -13.68 13.81
CA PRO A 311 -21.71 -14.41 14.73
C PRO A 311 -22.96 -13.59 15.11
N ARG A 312 -24.14 -14.13 14.83
CA ARG A 312 -25.44 -13.47 15.08
C ARG A 312 -26.54 -14.46 15.42
N VAL A 313 -27.64 -13.94 15.96
CA VAL A 313 -28.85 -14.70 16.27
C VAL A 313 -30.01 -14.08 15.52
N ASP A 314 -30.54 -14.80 14.53
CA ASP A 314 -31.74 -14.39 13.81
C ASP A 314 -32.96 -14.75 14.67
N GLY A 315 -33.98 -13.89 14.72
CA GLY A 315 -35.18 -14.11 15.55
C GLY A 315 -34.96 -13.98 17.07
N GLY A 316 -33.80 -13.50 17.51
CA GLY A 316 -33.46 -13.25 18.92
C GLY A 316 -32.52 -12.06 19.07
N ARG A 317 -31.94 -11.89 20.27
CA ARG A 317 -30.93 -10.86 20.55
C ARG A 317 -29.84 -11.40 21.46
N LEU A 318 -28.60 -10.97 21.23
CA LEU A 318 -27.53 -11.19 22.19
C LEU A 318 -27.78 -10.28 23.41
N ALA A 319 -27.82 -10.85 24.62
CA ALA A 319 -28.24 -10.13 25.82
C ALA A 319 -27.19 -9.09 26.22
N PRO A 320 -27.56 -7.81 26.42
CA PRO A 320 -26.60 -6.80 26.84
C PRO A 320 -26.21 -6.97 28.32
N ARG A 321 -24.92 -6.77 28.63
CA ARG A 321 -24.45 -6.67 30.03
C ARG A 321 -24.97 -5.40 30.70
N ASN A 322 -25.88 -5.56 31.66
CA ASN A 322 -26.29 -4.51 32.61
C ASN A 322 -25.06 -3.94 33.37
N LEU A 323 -25.14 -2.68 33.79
CA LEU A 323 -24.05 -1.78 34.27
C LEU A 323 -23.04 -1.31 33.21
N ARG A 324 -22.59 -2.18 32.28
CA ARG A 324 -21.67 -1.78 31.22
C ARG A 324 -22.28 -0.84 30.20
N GLU A 325 -23.56 -0.95 29.84
CA GLU A 325 -24.17 0.02 28.91
C GLU A 325 -24.35 1.43 29.51
N ARG A 326 -24.60 1.55 30.81
CA ARG A 326 -24.69 2.87 31.46
C ARG A 326 -23.30 3.49 31.62
N ALA A 327 -22.30 2.68 32.00
CA ALA A 327 -20.89 3.09 32.02
C ALA A 327 -20.30 3.28 30.62
N ALA A 328 -20.81 2.59 29.59
CA ALA A 328 -20.42 2.76 28.19
C ALA A 328 -21.20 3.89 27.53
N ARG A 329 -22.37 4.33 28.00
CA ARG A 329 -23.01 5.57 27.55
C ARG A 329 -22.38 6.80 28.22
N ALA A 330 -22.06 6.73 29.50
CA ALA A 330 -21.28 7.76 30.19
C ALA A 330 -19.83 7.79 29.71
N GLY A 331 -19.23 6.62 29.52
CA GLY A 331 -17.91 6.38 28.94
C GLY A 331 -17.85 6.64 27.45
N ALA A 332 -18.92 6.45 26.67
CA ALA A 332 -19.00 6.89 25.28
C ALA A 332 -19.22 8.39 25.19
N ARG A 333 -19.95 9.04 26.11
CA ARG A 333 -20.01 10.52 26.16
C ARG A 333 -18.67 11.12 26.58
N LEU A 334 -17.94 10.45 27.48
CA LEU A 334 -16.59 10.82 27.90
C LEU A 334 -15.56 10.50 26.80
N ALA A 335 -15.64 9.36 26.11
CA ALA A 335 -14.82 8.97 24.96
C ALA A 335 -15.19 9.74 23.68
N GLU A 336 -16.42 10.25 23.58
CA GLU A 336 -16.85 11.17 22.52
C GLU A 336 -16.34 12.57 22.84
N ARG A 337 -16.29 13.01 24.11
CA ARG A 337 -15.63 14.26 24.50
C ARG A 337 -14.10 14.19 24.38
N LEU A 338 -13.48 13.11 24.87
CA LEU A 338 -12.05 12.82 24.75
C LEU A 338 -11.67 12.57 23.30
N GLY A 339 -12.50 11.85 22.54
CA GLY A 339 -12.35 11.59 21.11
C GLY A 339 -12.65 12.80 20.23
N ARG A 340 -13.52 13.74 20.64
CA ARG A 340 -13.64 15.07 20.01
C ARG A 340 -12.39 15.91 20.26
N GLY A 341 -11.84 15.87 21.47
CA GLY A 341 -10.57 16.52 21.80
C GLY A 341 -9.36 15.90 21.10
N GLU A 342 -9.32 14.58 20.96
CA GLU A 342 -8.31 13.84 20.21
C GLU A 342 -8.45 14.09 18.71
N ARG A 343 -9.65 13.97 18.11
CA ARG A 343 -9.90 14.33 16.70
C ARG A 343 -9.59 15.79 16.39
N ALA A 344 -9.87 16.72 17.32
CA ALA A 344 -9.49 18.13 17.17
C ALA A 344 -7.97 18.31 17.21
N ARG A 345 -7.27 17.61 18.12
CA ARG A 345 -5.79 17.61 18.20
C ARG A 345 -5.15 17.00 16.95
N THR A 346 -5.67 15.88 16.47
CA THR A 346 -5.25 15.19 15.24
C THR A 346 -5.49 16.05 14.01
N ARG A 347 -6.67 16.69 13.91
CA ARG A 347 -6.97 17.65 12.83
C ARG A 347 -5.96 18.80 12.83
N ALA A 348 -5.77 19.45 13.97
CA ALA A 348 -4.83 20.56 14.09
C ALA A 348 -3.39 20.11 13.75
N ALA A 349 -3.02 18.88 14.07
CA ALA A 349 -1.72 18.32 13.72
C ALA A 349 -1.57 18.05 12.21
N VAL A 350 -2.62 17.60 11.52
CA VAL A 350 -2.63 17.51 10.05
C VAL A 350 -2.50 18.89 9.42
N GLU A 351 -3.25 19.88 9.92
CA GLU A 351 -3.17 21.28 9.45
C GLU A 351 -1.75 21.84 9.64
N ARG A 352 -1.16 21.66 10.83
CA ARG A 352 0.25 22.04 11.10
C ARG A 352 1.23 21.36 10.16
N ARG A 353 1.04 20.07 9.85
CA ARG A 353 1.88 19.37 8.87
C ARG A 353 1.79 20.02 7.49
N TRP A 354 0.58 20.35 7.02
CA TRP A 354 0.42 21.01 5.72
C TRP A 354 1.10 22.39 5.70
N ASP A 355 0.97 23.16 6.77
CA ASP A 355 1.66 24.44 6.89
C ASP A 355 3.18 24.26 6.92
N ALA A 356 3.68 23.26 7.63
CA ALA A 356 5.10 22.91 7.66
C ALA A 356 5.63 22.49 6.29
N VAL A 357 4.87 21.68 5.54
CA VAL A 357 5.21 21.28 4.16
C VAL A 357 5.26 22.50 3.25
N ARG A 358 4.26 23.37 3.29
CA ARG A 358 4.22 24.59 2.47
C ARG A 358 5.34 25.56 2.82
N ALA A 359 5.69 25.68 4.11
CA ALA A 359 6.79 26.51 4.57
C ALA A 359 8.14 25.98 4.04
N ALA A 360 8.44 24.69 4.26
CA ALA A 360 9.67 24.06 3.81
C ALA A 360 9.81 24.09 2.27
N ALA A 361 8.70 23.91 1.55
CA ALA A 361 8.68 23.96 0.09
C ALA A 361 9.11 25.32 -0.50
N ARG A 362 9.07 26.43 0.27
CA ARG A 362 9.57 27.75 -0.18
C ARG A 362 11.09 27.81 -0.26
N GLY A 363 11.80 26.94 0.44
CA GLY A 363 13.27 26.84 0.38
C GLY A 363 13.79 26.07 -0.83
N VAL A 364 12.92 25.31 -1.51
CA VAL A 364 13.31 24.48 -2.67
C VAL A 364 13.44 25.33 -3.94
N ASP A 365 14.53 25.18 -4.68
CA ASP A 365 14.80 25.98 -5.88
C ASP A 365 14.00 25.50 -7.11
N LEU A 366 13.82 24.18 -7.24
CA LEU A 366 13.09 23.58 -8.36
C LEU A 366 12.39 22.27 -7.98
N PHE A 367 11.12 22.15 -8.34
CA PHE A 367 10.34 20.92 -8.28
C PHE A 367 10.21 20.29 -9.67
N LEU A 368 10.53 19.00 -9.77
CA LEU A 368 10.31 18.17 -10.95
C LEU A 368 9.09 17.29 -10.69
N LEU A 369 8.12 17.33 -11.61
CA LEU A 369 6.92 16.53 -11.49
C LEU A 369 6.80 15.61 -12.72
N PRO A 370 6.67 14.30 -12.54
CA PRO A 370 6.68 13.34 -13.64
C PRO A 370 5.40 13.36 -14.49
N SER A 371 4.33 13.94 -13.98
CA SER A 371 3.08 14.14 -14.73
C SER A 371 2.49 15.52 -14.52
N ARG A 372 1.75 16.00 -15.52
CA ARG A 372 1.00 17.27 -15.42
C ARG A 372 -0.15 17.13 -14.43
N TYR A 373 -0.70 15.92 -14.29
CA TYR A 373 -1.66 15.60 -13.23
C TYR A 373 -1.11 15.98 -11.84
N LEU A 374 0.06 15.44 -11.47
CA LEU A 374 0.65 15.69 -10.15
C LEU A 374 1.06 17.16 -9.99
N LEU A 375 1.51 17.79 -11.08
CA LEU A 375 1.80 19.23 -11.10
C LEU A 375 0.57 20.06 -10.74
N GLY A 376 -0.58 19.75 -11.34
CA GLY A 376 -1.85 20.38 -11.00
C GLY A 376 -2.23 20.18 -9.54
N GLU A 377 -2.08 18.96 -9.01
CA GLU A 377 -2.39 18.65 -7.60
C GLU A 377 -1.50 19.40 -6.62
N MET A 378 -0.18 19.46 -6.88
CA MET A 378 0.77 20.16 -6.00
C MET A 378 0.59 21.68 -6.05
N ALA A 379 0.26 22.23 -7.21
CA ALA A 379 -0.10 23.64 -7.35
C ALA A 379 -1.38 23.98 -6.57
N ARG A 380 -2.43 23.15 -6.67
CA ARG A 380 -3.68 23.31 -5.90
C ARG A 380 -3.45 23.20 -4.39
N PHE A 381 -2.53 22.35 -3.98
CA PHE A 381 -2.16 22.21 -2.57
C PHE A 381 -1.42 23.44 -2.01
N GLY A 382 -0.80 24.24 -2.88
CA GLY A 382 -0.18 25.53 -2.55
C GLY A 382 1.34 25.54 -2.54
N LEU A 383 2.00 24.60 -3.24
CA LEU A 383 3.45 24.69 -3.47
C LEU A 383 3.75 25.78 -4.54
N PRO A 384 4.96 26.36 -4.56
CA PRO A 384 5.33 27.45 -5.49
C PRO A 384 5.28 27.03 -6.96
N ARG A 385 4.22 27.39 -7.68
CA ARG A 385 3.96 26.97 -9.07
C ARG A 385 5.06 27.43 -10.04
N GLU A 386 5.62 28.60 -9.80
CA GLU A 386 6.71 29.20 -10.57
C GLU A 386 8.02 28.42 -10.48
N ARG A 387 8.15 27.55 -9.48
CA ARG A 387 9.30 26.65 -9.30
C ARG A 387 8.99 25.22 -9.71
N MET A 388 7.88 24.96 -10.41
CA MET A 388 7.49 23.63 -10.86
C MET A 388 7.63 23.49 -12.37
N ILE A 389 8.24 22.39 -12.79
CA ILE A 389 8.22 21.95 -14.19
C ILE A 389 7.76 20.50 -14.30
N HIS A 390 7.07 20.20 -15.41
CA HIS A 390 6.84 18.81 -15.80
C HIS A 390 8.16 18.25 -16.33
N CYS A 391 8.64 17.17 -15.74
CA CYS A 391 9.85 16.46 -16.14
C CYS A 391 9.59 14.96 -15.96
N ASP A 392 9.29 14.30 -17.07
CA ASP A 392 9.04 12.86 -17.10
C ASP A 392 10.31 12.05 -16.81
N TYR A 393 10.15 10.78 -16.41
CA TYR A 393 11.27 9.91 -16.03
C TYR A 393 12.11 9.46 -17.22
N GLY A 394 13.41 9.27 -16.98
CA GLY A 394 14.33 8.60 -17.91
C GLY A 394 14.41 7.10 -17.67
N PHE A 395 14.43 6.31 -18.75
CA PHE A 395 14.49 4.84 -18.69
C PHE A 395 15.73 4.27 -19.41
N PRO A 396 16.25 3.11 -18.96
CA PRO A 396 17.32 2.38 -19.67
C PRO A 396 16.76 1.72 -20.95
N THR A 397 16.51 2.52 -21.99
CA THR A 397 15.85 2.11 -23.23
C THR A 397 16.56 0.96 -23.94
N ASP A 398 17.90 0.92 -23.87
CA ASP A 398 18.73 -0.12 -24.51
C ASP A 398 18.51 -1.51 -23.91
N ALA A 399 17.92 -1.60 -22.71
CA ALA A 399 17.58 -2.88 -22.07
C ALA A 399 16.32 -3.53 -22.68
N PHE A 400 15.54 -2.78 -23.46
CA PHE A 400 14.29 -3.26 -24.06
C PHE A 400 14.47 -3.55 -25.54
N ALA A 401 14.20 -4.81 -25.92
CA ALA A 401 13.99 -5.15 -27.33
C ALA A 401 12.52 -4.90 -27.66
N ARG A 402 12.23 -3.81 -28.40
CA ARG A 402 10.85 -3.52 -28.83
C ARG A 402 10.30 -4.68 -29.66
N ARG A 403 9.16 -5.24 -29.23
CA ARG A 403 8.53 -6.35 -29.94
C ARG A 403 7.98 -5.87 -31.29
N ALA A 404 8.53 -6.41 -32.39
CA ALA A 404 8.07 -6.08 -33.74
C ALA A 404 6.78 -6.82 -34.14
N ASP A 405 6.63 -8.08 -33.68
CA ASP A 405 5.58 -8.99 -34.13
C ASP A 405 4.60 -9.33 -32.98
N LEU A 406 3.70 -8.40 -32.69
CA LEU A 406 2.51 -8.69 -31.89
C LEU A 406 1.53 -9.57 -32.68
N PRO A 407 0.85 -10.53 -32.01
CA PRO A 407 -0.15 -11.37 -32.67
C PRO A 407 -1.32 -10.53 -33.17
N GLU A 408 -2.08 -11.07 -34.13
CA GLU A 408 -3.33 -10.42 -34.59
C GLU A 408 -4.32 -10.20 -33.43
N ARG A 409 -4.33 -11.08 -32.43
CA ARG A 409 -5.19 -11.01 -31.25
C ARG A 409 -4.38 -11.28 -29.99
N ALA A 410 -4.54 -10.46 -28.97
CA ALA A 410 -3.85 -10.64 -27.70
C ALA A 410 -4.43 -11.82 -26.92
N ARG A 411 -3.57 -12.73 -26.45
CA ARG A 411 -3.99 -13.83 -25.56
C ARG A 411 -3.25 -13.83 -24.24
N ARG A 412 -2.06 -13.23 -24.19
CA ARG A 412 -1.22 -13.18 -23.00
C ARG A 412 -1.23 -11.78 -22.41
N PHE A 413 -1.86 -11.65 -21.26
CA PHE A 413 -1.93 -10.41 -20.49
C PHE A 413 -0.97 -10.50 -19.30
N ALA A 414 -0.42 -9.36 -18.88
CA ALA A 414 0.39 -9.27 -17.67
C ALA A 414 -0.15 -8.21 -16.72
N PHE A 415 -0.02 -8.47 -15.43
CA PHE A 415 0.12 -7.45 -14.40
C PHE A 415 1.56 -7.53 -13.87
N ILE A 416 2.24 -6.39 -13.70
CA ILE A 416 3.52 -6.31 -13.00
C ILE A 416 3.49 -5.19 -11.96
N GLY A 417 3.88 -5.49 -10.73
CA GLY A 417 3.98 -4.51 -9.64
C GLY A 417 3.75 -5.11 -8.26
N SER A 418 3.82 -4.28 -7.22
CA SER A 418 3.56 -4.69 -5.84
C SER A 418 2.13 -5.21 -5.65
N VAL A 419 1.98 -6.32 -4.94
CA VAL A 419 0.66 -6.94 -4.67
C VAL A 419 -0.01 -6.22 -3.49
N MET A 420 -0.53 -5.02 -3.75
CA MET A 420 -1.26 -4.20 -2.77
C MET A 420 -2.68 -3.90 -3.26
N ARG A 421 -3.64 -3.80 -2.34
CA ARG A 421 -5.06 -3.65 -2.72
C ARG A 421 -5.33 -2.47 -3.67
N HIS A 422 -4.66 -1.34 -3.45
CA HIS A 422 -4.83 -0.14 -4.28
C HIS A 422 -4.32 -0.30 -5.72
N LYS A 423 -3.49 -1.31 -6.01
CA LYS A 423 -3.07 -1.68 -7.37
C LYS A 423 -4.14 -2.46 -8.14
N GLY A 424 -5.27 -2.80 -7.51
CA GLY A 424 -6.50 -3.21 -8.21
C GLY A 424 -6.52 -4.62 -8.77
N MET A 425 -5.65 -5.53 -8.32
CA MET A 425 -5.61 -6.92 -8.81
C MET A 425 -6.94 -7.66 -8.62
N HIS A 426 -7.71 -7.32 -7.60
CA HIS A 426 -9.05 -7.89 -7.39
C HIS A 426 -10.01 -7.56 -8.53
N VAL A 427 -9.98 -6.31 -9.01
CA VAL A 427 -10.75 -5.83 -10.17
C VAL A 427 -10.31 -6.59 -11.42
N LEU A 428 -8.99 -6.79 -11.59
CA LEU A 428 -8.44 -7.55 -12.71
C LEU A 428 -8.85 -9.02 -12.69
N LEU A 429 -8.75 -9.71 -11.55
CA LEU A 429 -9.14 -11.12 -11.46
C LEU A 429 -10.64 -11.31 -11.74
N GLU A 430 -11.49 -10.41 -11.23
CA GLU A 430 -12.93 -10.42 -11.52
C GLU A 430 -13.22 -10.13 -13.00
N ALA A 431 -12.52 -9.16 -13.61
CA ALA A 431 -12.63 -8.88 -15.03
C ALA A 431 -12.22 -10.11 -15.87
N PHE A 432 -11.12 -10.76 -15.49
CA PHE A 432 -10.53 -11.89 -16.23
C PHE A 432 -11.35 -13.18 -16.15
N GLU A 433 -12.21 -13.34 -15.14
CA GLU A 433 -13.12 -14.51 -15.02
C GLU A 433 -14.01 -14.69 -16.26
N GLY A 434 -14.37 -13.60 -16.94
CA GLY A 434 -15.22 -13.65 -18.14
C GLY A 434 -14.48 -13.70 -19.47
N LEU A 435 -13.15 -13.84 -19.48
CA LEU A 435 -12.41 -14.01 -20.73
C LEU A 435 -12.48 -15.47 -21.23
N PRO A 436 -12.18 -15.73 -22.52
CA PRO A 436 -12.10 -17.08 -23.05
C PRO A 436 -11.00 -17.92 -22.40
N HIS A 437 -11.21 -19.23 -22.33
CA HIS A 437 -10.38 -20.17 -21.54
C HIS A 437 -8.91 -20.26 -22.00
N ASP A 438 -8.62 -19.88 -23.24
CA ASP A 438 -7.27 -19.85 -23.82
C ASP A 438 -6.56 -18.49 -23.63
N ALA A 439 -7.19 -17.52 -22.96
CA ALA A 439 -6.54 -16.31 -22.49
C ALA A 439 -5.71 -16.61 -21.22
N GLU A 440 -4.50 -16.05 -21.18
CA GLU A 440 -3.54 -16.22 -20.10
C GLU A 440 -3.30 -14.88 -19.39
N LEU A 441 -3.28 -14.89 -18.06
CA LEU A 441 -2.91 -13.73 -17.24
C LEU A 441 -1.73 -14.10 -16.36
N LEU A 442 -0.59 -13.42 -16.57
CA LEU A 442 0.57 -13.50 -15.69
C LEU A 442 0.49 -12.39 -14.63
N VAL A 443 0.46 -12.77 -13.36
CA VAL A 443 0.48 -11.85 -12.22
C VAL A 443 1.87 -11.86 -11.59
N ALA A 444 2.67 -10.85 -11.94
CA ALA A 444 4.03 -10.64 -11.44
C ALA A 444 4.03 -9.61 -10.29
N GLY A 445 4.35 -10.07 -9.09
CA GLY A 445 4.43 -9.22 -7.90
C GLY A 445 4.83 -10.00 -6.66
N SER A 446 5.62 -9.37 -5.79
CA SER A 446 6.00 -9.97 -4.51
C SER A 446 4.82 -9.94 -3.53
N PRO A 447 4.52 -11.05 -2.84
CA PRO A 447 3.49 -11.09 -1.79
C PRO A 447 3.93 -10.36 -0.51
N ALA A 448 5.21 -9.98 -0.37
CA ALA A 448 5.79 -9.46 0.86
C ALA A 448 5.14 -8.15 1.37
N TYR A 449 4.56 -7.34 0.47
CA TYR A 449 3.94 -6.06 0.82
C TYR A 449 2.61 -6.22 1.55
N ASP A 450 1.80 -7.20 1.15
CA ASP A 450 0.50 -7.52 1.78
C ASP A 450 0.23 -9.03 1.62
N PRO A 451 0.84 -9.88 2.46
CA PRO A 451 0.74 -11.33 2.33
C PRO A 451 -0.71 -11.83 2.41
N GLY A 452 -1.52 -11.23 3.29
CA GLY A 452 -2.93 -11.59 3.46
C GLY A 452 -3.75 -11.34 2.20
N TYR A 453 -3.55 -10.17 1.57
CA TYR A 453 -4.20 -9.85 0.31
C TYR A 453 -3.71 -10.73 -0.86
N ALA A 454 -2.41 -11.01 -0.92
CA ALA A 454 -1.84 -11.89 -1.95
C ALA A 454 -2.43 -13.31 -1.89
N VAL A 455 -2.56 -13.89 -0.69
CA VAL A 455 -3.21 -15.20 -0.50
C VAL A 455 -4.68 -15.15 -0.89
N TRP A 456 -5.40 -14.09 -0.49
CA TRP A 456 -6.80 -13.91 -0.89
C TRP A 456 -6.97 -13.83 -2.42
N LEU A 457 -6.07 -13.12 -3.13
CA LEU A 457 -6.06 -13.06 -4.59
C LEU A 457 -5.87 -14.45 -5.22
N GLN A 458 -4.90 -15.22 -4.74
CA GLN A 458 -4.63 -16.57 -5.23
C GLN A 458 -5.84 -17.49 -5.06
N GLY A 459 -6.51 -17.42 -3.90
CA GLY A 459 -7.74 -18.19 -3.65
C GLY A 459 -8.98 -17.69 -4.41
N SER A 460 -8.97 -16.43 -4.86
CA SER A 460 -10.09 -15.81 -5.59
C SER A 460 -9.96 -15.94 -7.13
N ALA A 461 -8.80 -16.34 -7.64
CA ALA A 461 -8.58 -16.55 -9.06
C ALA A 461 -9.37 -17.77 -9.56
N ARG A 462 -10.41 -17.53 -10.37
CA ARG A 462 -11.31 -18.58 -10.89
C ARG A 462 -10.98 -19.04 -12.30
N HIS A 463 -10.36 -18.15 -13.10
CA HIS A 463 -10.04 -18.45 -14.49
C HIS A 463 -8.80 -19.36 -14.59
N PRO A 464 -8.85 -20.47 -15.37
CA PRO A 464 -7.77 -21.46 -15.41
C PRO A 464 -6.46 -20.93 -16.03
N GLY A 465 -6.54 -19.85 -16.81
CA GLY A 465 -5.40 -19.16 -17.42
C GLY A 465 -4.65 -18.18 -16.51
N VAL A 466 -5.07 -17.98 -15.26
CA VAL A 466 -4.38 -17.08 -14.32
C VAL A 466 -3.18 -17.78 -13.68
N ARG A 467 -2.01 -17.14 -13.72
CA ARG A 467 -0.75 -17.63 -13.15
C ARG A 467 -0.07 -16.56 -12.32
N PHE A 468 0.16 -16.85 -11.04
CA PHE A 468 0.97 -16.00 -10.17
C PHE A 468 2.44 -16.42 -10.29
N VAL A 469 3.29 -15.50 -10.74
CA VAL A 469 4.71 -15.80 -11.05
C VAL A 469 5.69 -15.27 -9.99
N GLY A 470 5.19 -14.59 -8.96
CA GLY A 470 6.02 -13.98 -7.92
C GLY A 470 6.66 -12.66 -8.38
N GLY A 471 7.61 -12.15 -7.59
CA GLY A 471 8.33 -10.91 -7.91
C GLY A 471 9.27 -11.09 -9.11
N VAL A 472 9.26 -10.13 -10.03
CA VAL A 472 10.20 -10.05 -11.15
C VAL A 472 11.28 -9.02 -10.81
N PRO A 473 12.56 -9.40 -10.73
CA PRO A 473 13.64 -8.45 -10.51
C PRO A 473 13.69 -7.39 -11.61
N PRO A 474 14.07 -6.12 -11.33
CA PRO A 474 14.10 -5.05 -12.33
C PRO A 474 14.84 -5.40 -13.62
N ALA A 475 15.99 -6.09 -13.52
CA ALA A 475 16.77 -6.51 -14.68
C ALA A 475 16.07 -7.56 -15.57
N ALA A 476 15.07 -8.30 -15.04
CA ALA A 476 14.32 -9.31 -15.76
C ALA A 476 13.01 -8.77 -16.38
N VAL A 477 12.60 -7.54 -16.04
CA VAL A 477 11.37 -6.92 -16.53
C VAL A 477 11.30 -6.85 -18.07
N PRO A 478 12.37 -6.45 -18.81
CA PRO A 478 12.30 -6.41 -20.27
C PRO A 478 12.00 -7.78 -20.89
N GLY A 479 12.66 -8.83 -20.39
CA GLY A 479 12.46 -10.20 -20.86
C GLY A 479 11.07 -10.75 -20.51
N PHE A 480 10.55 -10.41 -19.32
CA PHE A 480 9.20 -10.76 -18.91
C PHE A 480 8.15 -10.11 -19.83
N LEU A 481 8.26 -8.80 -20.07
CA LEU A 481 7.30 -8.06 -20.90
C LEU A 481 7.36 -8.45 -22.38
N ALA A 482 8.53 -8.87 -22.88
CA ALA A 482 8.65 -9.41 -24.24
C ALA A 482 7.82 -10.69 -24.46
N GLY A 483 7.48 -11.42 -23.40
CA GLY A 483 6.71 -12.67 -23.44
C GLY A 483 5.18 -12.50 -23.48
N VAL A 484 4.67 -11.27 -23.35
CA VAL A 484 3.23 -10.98 -23.27
C VAL A 484 2.74 -10.07 -24.39
N ASP A 485 1.43 -10.05 -24.63
CA ASP A 485 0.79 -9.32 -25.72
C ASP A 485 0.18 -7.99 -25.27
N ALA A 486 -0.12 -7.83 -23.98
CA ALA A 486 -0.63 -6.59 -23.41
C ALA A 486 -0.33 -6.51 -21.90
N LEU A 487 -0.09 -5.29 -21.41
CA LEU A 487 0.06 -5.01 -19.99
C LEU A 487 -1.24 -4.44 -19.42
N VAL A 488 -1.57 -4.80 -18.18
CA VAL A 488 -2.74 -4.30 -17.46
C VAL A 488 -2.30 -3.60 -16.18
N VAL A 489 -2.75 -2.36 -16.01
CA VAL A 489 -2.48 -1.48 -14.86
C VAL A 489 -3.81 -1.12 -14.21
N PRO A 490 -4.38 -1.99 -13.35
CA PRO A 490 -5.76 -1.87 -12.91
C PRO A 490 -5.95 -1.01 -11.66
N SER A 491 -5.02 -0.07 -11.39
CA SER A 491 -4.95 0.69 -10.14
C SER A 491 -6.29 1.37 -9.80
N ILE A 492 -6.78 1.20 -8.57
CA ILE A 492 -7.99 1.90 -8.05
C ILE A 492 -7.63 3.18 -7.29
N TRP A 493 -6.47 3.73 -7.66
CA TRP A 493 -5.75 4.76 -6.96
C TRP A 493 -5.27 5.82 -7.95
N GLN A 494 -5.10 7.05 -7.47
CA GLN A 494 -4.54 8.18 -8.22
C GLN A 494 -3.04 8.00 -8.49
N GLU A 495 -2.71 7.22 -9.51
CA GLU A 495 -1.32 7.00 -9.95
C GLU A 495 -0.72 8.31 -10.49
N ASN A 496 0.59 8.48 -10.34
CA ASN A 496 1.26 9.71 -10.76
C ASN A 496 1.89 9.60 -12.13
N SER A 497 2.84 8.68 -12.28
CA SER A 497 3.45 8.32 -13.56
C SER A 497 4.00 6.91 -13.40
N PRO A 498 3.16 5.86 -13.53
CA PRO A 498 3.60 4.49 -13.29
C PRO A 498 4.74 4.12 -14.24
N LEU A 499 5.84 3.64 -13.66
CA LEU A 499 6.98 3.15 -14.46
C LEU A 499 6.55 2.02 -15.40
N THR A 500 5.62 1.16 -14.94
CA THR A 500 5.14 0.00 -15.68
C THR A 500 4.47 0.35 -17.01
N ILE A 501 3.82 1.52 -17.12
CA ILE A 501 3.25 1.99 -18.40
C ILE A 501 4.38 2.28 -19.40
N HIS A 502 5.44 2.95 -18.95
CA HIS A 502 6.61 3.25 -19.79
C HIS A 502 7.35 1.97 -20.19
N GLU A 503 7.50 1.02 -19.26
CA GLU A 503 8.09 -0.29 -19.55
C GLU A 503 7.27 -1.06 -20.58
N GLY A 504 5.93 -0.99 -20.53
CA GLY A 504 5.04 -1.54 -21.55
C GLY A 504 5.26 -0.89 -22.93
N PHE A 505 5.36 0.44 -22.97
CA PHE A 505 5.65 1.17 -24.22
C PHE A 505 7.02 0.79 -24.80
N LEU A 506 8.06 0.68 -23.95
CA LEU A 506 9.40 0.24 -24.36
C LEU A 506 9.42 -1.20 -24.86
N ALA A 507 8.66 -2.09 -24.24
CA ALA A 507 8.50 -3.47 -24.70
C ALA A 507 7.72 -3.56 -26.03
N GLY A 508 7.05 -2.50 -26.45
CA GLY A 508 6.25 -2.47 -27.67
C GLY A 508 4.93 -3.21 -27.53
N ILE A 509 4.31 -3.18 -26.35
CA ILE A 509 3.01 -3.81 -26.07
C ILE A 509 1.99 -2.73 -25.66
N PRO A 510 0.70 -2.89 -26.01
CA PRO A 510 -0.33 -1.98 -25.56
C PRO A 510 -0.58 -2.12 -24.05
N VAL A 511 -1.05 -1.03 -23.44
CA VAL A 511 -1.38 -0.98 -22.01
C VAL A 511 -2.88 -0.74 -21.80
N VAL A 512 -3.52 -1.54 -20.95
CA VAL A 512 -4.87 -1.26 -20.45
C VAL A 512 -4.76 -0.68 -19.05
N ALA A 513 -5.16 0.57 -18.86
CA ALA A 513 -5.05 1.24 -17.57
C ALA A 513 -6.39 1.83 -17.11
N SER A 514 -6.56 1.96 -15.80
CA SER A 514 -7.70 2.68 -15.24
C SER A 514 -7.57 4.18 -15.53
N ARG A 515 -8.71 4.86 -15.69
CA ARG A 515 -8.79 6.32 -15.87
C ARG A 515 -8.50 7.05 -14.55
N MET A 516 -7.26 6.97 -14.09
CA MET A 516 -6.80 7.54 -12.83
C MET A 516 -5.51 8.35 -13.00
N GLY A 517 -5.50 9.57 -12.45
CA GLY A 517 -4.31 10.39 -12.29
C GLY A 517 -3.49 10.51 -13.59
N GLY A 518 -2.16 10.39 -13.47
CA GLY A 518 -1.27 10.44 -14.62
C GLY A 518 -1.19 9.15 -15.43
N SER A 519 -1.78 8.03 -14.98
CA SER A 519 -2.01 6.88 -15.88
C SER A 519 -2.92 7.28 -17.04
N SER A 520 -3.98 8.06 -16.77
CA SER A 520 -4.84 8.62 -17.82
C SER A 520 -4.05 9.48 -18.81
N GLU A 521 -3.21 10.39 -18.29
CA GLU A 521 -2.40 11.30 -19.11
C GLU A 521 -1.50 10.54 -20.09
N LEU A 522 -0.88 9.44 -19.64
CA LEU A 522 -0.01 8.62 -20.47
C LEU A 522 -0.77 7.87 -21.58
N ILE A 523 -1.93 7.27 -21.24
CA ILE A 523 -2.70 6.48 -22.22
C ILE A 523 -3.50 7.37 -23.18
N GLU A 524 -3.93 8.56 -22.75
CA GLU A 524 -4.57 9.56 -23.62
C GLU A 524 -3.63 10.05 -24.73
N ALA A 525 -2.31 9.99 -24.51
CA ALA A 525 -1.31 10.26 -25.53
C ALA A 525 -1.13 9.12 -26.55
N GLY A 526 -1.69 7.93 -26.29
CA GLY A 526 -1.61 6.75 -27.15
C GLY A 526 -1.15 5.50 -26.41
N GLY A 527 -0.85 4.43 -27.15
CA GLY A 527 -0.24 3.23 -26.56
C GLY A 527 -1.19 2.27 -25.84
N GLY A 528 -2.48 2.56 -25.72
CA GLY A 528 -3.34 1.76 -24.85
C GLY A 528 -4.84 2.05 -24.86
N LEU A 529 -5.55 1.41 -23.92
CA LEU A 529 -6.98 1.60 -23.66
C LEU A 529 -7.20 2.06 -22.21
N LEU A 530 -8.17 2.96 -22.03
CA LEU A 530 -8.66 3.38 -20.72
C LEU A 530 -10.01 2.74 -20.39
N TYR A 531 -10.18 2.42 -19.11
CA TYR A 531 -11.45 1.99 -18.54
C TYR A 531 -11.73 2.74 -17.22
N ASP A 532 -12.98 2.76 -16.77
CA ASP A 532 -13.32 3.44 -15.51
C ASP A 532 -12.82 2.62 -14.31
N ALA A 533 -12.16 3.30 -13.36
CA ALA A 533 -11.53 2.62 -12.23
C ALA A 533 -12.56 1.94 -11.30
N ASP A 534 -12.15 0.83 -10.67
CA ASP A 534 -13.01 0.02 -9.79
C ASP A 534 -14.24 -0.60 -10.51
N ASP A 535 -14.17 -0.73 -11.84
CA ASP A 535 -15.20 -1.37 -12.67
C ASP A 535 -14.63 -2.62 -13.39
N PRO A 536 -14.87 -3.83 -12.85
CA PRO A 536 -14.46 -5.08 -13.47
C PRO A 536 -15.09 -5.34 -14.84
N LEU A 537 -16.31 -4.83 -15.09
CA LEU A 537 -17.01 -5.03 -16.36
C LEU A 537 -16.41 -4.14 -17.46
N ALA A 538 -16.10 -2.88 -17.13
CA ALA A 538 -15.40 -1.98 -18.05
C ALA A 538 -13.98 -2.48 -18.37
N LEU A 539 -13.26 -2.99 -17.37
CA LEU A 539 -11.95 -3.63 -17.59
C LEU A 539 -12.09 -4.85 -18.50
N ARG A 540 -13.07 -5.73 -18.23
CA ARG A 540 -13.32 -6.91 -19.07
C ARG A 540 -13.61 -6.52 -20.51
N ALA A 541 -14.43 -5.50 -20.73
CA ALA A 541 -14.72 -5.01 -22.08
C ALA A 541 -13.43 -4.56 -22.79
N ALA A 542 -12.54 -3.81 -22.13
CA ALA A 542 -11.26 -3.40 -22.71
C ALA A 542 -10.34 -4.59 -23.05
N LEU A 543 -10.28 -5.61 -22.18
CA LEU A 543 -9.51 -6.83 -22.42
C LEU A 543 -10.07 -7.65 -23.59
N LEU A 544 -11.40 -7.78 -23.68
CA LEU A 544 -12.07 -8.48 -24.79
C LEU A 544 -11.83 -7.80 -26.13
N ARG A 545 -11.77 -6.47 -26.18
CA ARG A 545 -11.39 -5.75 -27.41
C ARG A 545 -10.01 -6.17 -27.91
N LEU A 546 -9.00 -6.23 -27.03
CA LEU A 546 -7.65 -6.71 -27.40
C LEU A 546 -7.63 -8.18 -27.81
N TYR A 547 -8.51 -9.00 -27.21
CA TYR A 547 -8.63 -10.42 -27.50
C TYR A 547 -9.37 -10.70 -28.83
N GLU A 548 -10.38 -9.90 -29.19
CA GLU A 548 -11.28 -10.17 -30.32
C GLU A 548 -10.94 -9.38 -31.59
N GLU A 549 -10.58 -8.10 -31.45
CA GLU A 549 -10.33 -7.17 -32.56
C GLU A 549 -8.93 -7.43 -33.17
N ALA A 550 -8.92 -7.98 -34.39
CA ALA A 550 -7.68 -8.25 -35.11
C ALA A 550 -6.88 -6.97 -35.37
N GLY A 551 -5.59 -6.97 -35.04
CA GLY A 551 -4.66 -5.87 -35.28
C GLY A 551 -4.75 -4.72 -34.27
N LEU A 552 -5.72 -4.71 -33.34
CA LEU A 552 -5.89 -3.61 -32.38
C LEU A 552 -4.65 -3.44 -31.50
N ALA A 553 -4.12 -4.52 -30.94
CA ALA A 553 -2.94 -4.49 -30.08
C ALA A 553 -1.72 -3.86 -30.79
N ARG A 554 -1.50 -4.24 -32.06
CA ARG A 554 -0.43 -3.70 -32.90
C ARG A 554 -0.62 -2.21 -33.18
N GLY A 555 -1.85 -1.81 -33.51
CA GLY A 555 -2.19 -0.40 -33.75
C GLY A 555 -1.96 0.48 -32.52
N LEU A 556 -2.38 0.01 -31.35
CA LEU A 556 -2.17 0.70 -30.08
C LEU A 556 -0.68 0.79 -29.73
N ALA A 557 0.07 -0.30 -29.79
CA ALA A 557 1.52 -0.29 -29.51
C ALA A 557 2.32 0.58 -30.49
N ALA A 558 1.89 0.68 -31.76
CA ALA A 558 2.50 1.57 -32.74
C ALA A 558 2.23 3.05 -32.43
N ALA A 559 1.08 3.36 -31.81
CA ALA A 559 0.69 4.70 -31.39
C ALA A 559 1.24 5.11 -30.01
N ALA A 560 2.04 4.27 -29.35
CA ALA A 560 2.65 4.61 -28.07
C ALA A 560 3.60 5.81 -28.20
N PRO A 561 3.55 6.79 -27.27
CA PRO A 561 4.47 7.91 -27.30
C PRO A 561 5.92 7.45 -27.05
N PRO A 562 6.93 8.20 -27.52
CA PRO A 562 8.32 7.90 -27.21
C PRO A 562 8.58 8.03 -25.71
N VAL A 563 9.34 7.08 -25.16
CA VAL A 563 9.77 7.10 -23.75
C VAL A 563 11.14 7.75 -23.67
N LYS A 564 11.30 8.74 -22.79
CA LYS A 564 12.54 9.47 -22.57
C LYS A 564 13.64 8.51 -22.12
N SER A 565 14.79 8.54 -22.80
CA SER A 565 15.94 7.72 -22.42
C SER A 565 16.63 8.25 -21.17
N LEU A 566 17.31 7.37 -20.45
CA LEU A 566 18.10 7.74 -19.27
C LEU A 566 19.21 8.75 -19.63
N LYS A 567 19.77 8.64 -20.85
CA LYS A 567 20.77 9.57 -21.35
C LYS A 567 20.19 10.98 -21.53
N GLU A 568 19.04 11.09 -22.19
CA GLU A 568 18.33 12.38 -22.36
C GLU A 568 17.95 12.98 -21.01
N HIS A 569 17.43 12.15 -20.10
CA HIS A 569 17.03 12.57 -18.77
C HIS A 569 18.20 13.08 -17.93
N VAL A 570 19.34 12.39 -17.94
CA VAL A 570 20.54 12.83 -17.20
C VAL A 570 21.09 14.14 -17.76
N ALA A 571 21.11 14.30 -19.08
CA ALA A 571 21.50 15.56 -19.70
C ALA A 571 20.58 16.71 -19.27
N GLU A 572 19.26 16.49 -19.31
CA GLU A 572 18.27 17.47 -18.82
C GLU A 572 18.48 17.78 -17.32
N LEU A 573 18.67 16.78 -16.46
CA LEU A 573 18.94 16.99 -15.05
C LEU A 573 20.20 17.83 -14.80
N VAL A 574 21.27 17.57 -15.53
CA VAL A 574 22.53 18.35 -15.43
C VAL A 574 22.30 19.81 -15.80
N GLU A 575 21.57 20.10 -16.88
CA GLU A 575 21.19 21.47 -17.25
C GLU A 575 20.36 22.15 -16.15
N LEU A 576 19.42 21.41 -15.56
CA LEU A 576 18.58 21.91 -14.47
C LEU A 576 19.39 22.16 -13.19
N TYR A 577 20.36 21.31 -12.87
CA TYR A 577 21.28 21.50 -11.74
C TYR A 577 22.12 22.76 -11.93
N ASP A 578 22.72 22.95 -13.10
CA ASP A 578 23.50 24.16 -13.37
C ASP A 578 22.63 25.41 -13.30
N ARG A 579 21.39 25.36 -13.82
CA ARG A 579 20.44 26.47 -13.72
C ARG A 579 20.18 26.88 -12.26
N VAL A 580 19.90 25.94 -11.36
CA VAL A 580 19.65 26.28 -9.94
C VAL A 580 20.92 26.74 -9.22
N ARG A 581 22.08 26.16 -9.54
CA ARG A 581 23.38 26.58 -9.00
C ARG A 581 23.70 28.02 -9.37
N PHE A 582 23.53 28.40 -10.64
CA PHE A 582 23.77 29.77 -11.08
C PHE A 582 22.77 30.76 -10.49
N ALA A 583 21.49 30.40 -10.36
CA ALA A 583 20.47 31.28 -9.77
C ALA A 583 20.78 31.60 -8.30
N ARG A 584 21.11 30.58 -7.49
CA ARG A 584 21.52 30.76 -6.09
C ARG A 584 22.83 31.52 -5.93
N GLY A 585 23.82 31.24 -6.79
CA GLY A 585 25.10 31.94 -6.78
C GLY A 585 24.96 33.45 -6.96
N ARG A 586 24.02 33.91 -7.81
CA ARG A 586 23.71 35.34 -7.97
C ARG A 586 22.98 35.91 -6.75
N ALA A 587 21.95 35.22 -6.27
CA ALA A 587 21.17 35.68 -5.12
C ALA A 587 22.02 35.84 -3.84
N HIS A 588 23.06 35.02 -3.67
CA HIS A 588 23.99 35.13 -2.54
C HIS A 588 25.10 36.19 -2.75
N ALA A 589 25.44 36.52 -3.99
CA ALA A 589 26.37 37.61 -4.29
C ALA A 589 25.71 38.99 -4.13
N ASP A 590 24.38 39.07 -4.28
CA ASP A 590 23.59 40.29 -4.18
C ASP A 590 23.03 40.58 -2.76
N ALA A 591 23.20 39.66 -1.80
CA ALA A 591 22.73 39.74 -0.41
C ALA A 591 23.90 39.95 0.57
#